data_AF-A0A1J4W747-F1
#
_entry.id   AF-A0A1J4W747-F1
#
_cell.length_a   1.000
_cell.length_b   1.000
_cell.length_c   1.000
_cell.angle_alpha   90.00
_cell.angle_beta   90.00
_cell.angle_gamma   90.00
#
_symmetry.space_group_name_H-M   'P 1'
#
loop_
_entity.id
_entity.type
_entity.pdbx_description
1 polymer ?
#
loop_
_entity_poly.entity_id
_entity_poly.type
_entity_poly.pdbx_seq_one_letter_code
_entity_poly.pdbx_strand_id
1 'polypeptide(L)'
;MKFKKQTGFTLIELLVVIAIIGILASIVLVSFPGAQKKAKDSRVIGAVAQARTVMTYMQANDGDFTNFSCTATDMVNLCAEVAANNGNVALSIVKVGSGASATACMSATLTAVTNQFYCADSSGKAGRTMGAGTPAAGCSATTGLCQGTLSD
;
A
#
# COMPACT_ATOMS: atom_id res chain seq x y z
N MET A 1 -6.08 34.61 59.14
CA MET A 1 -5.54 34.20 57.83
C MET A 1 -5.79 32.72 57.64
N LYS A 2 -6.52 32.32 56.60
CA LYS A 2 -6.95 30.93 56.36
C LYS A 2 -5.91 30.27 55.45
N PHE A 3 -5.01 29.45 55.99
CA PHE A 3 -4.02 28.72 55.19
C PHE A 3 -4.73 27.65 54.35
N LYS A 4 -4.78 27.88 53.04
CA LYS A 4 -5.32 26.92 52.07
C LYS A 4 -4.33 25.76 51.99
N LYS A 5 -4.71 24.55 52.43
CA LYS A 5 -3.88 23.34 52.29
C LYS A 5 -3.52 23.16 50.82
N GLN A 6 -2.25 23.32 50.48
CA GLN A 6 -1.73 22.96 49.17
C GLN A 6 -1.62 21.44 49.12
N THR A 7 -2.54 20.79 48.42
CA THR A 7 -2.44 19.37 48.09
C THR A 7 -1.46 19.23 46.93
N GLY A 8 -0.19 18.99 47.24
CA GLY A 8 0.83 18.64 46.26
C GLY A 8 0.81 17.14 45.96
N PHE A 9 1.11 16.79 44.71
CA PHE A 9 1.36 15.40 44.30
C PHE A 9 2.63 14.90 45.00
N THR A 10 2.62 13.68 45.52
CA THR A 10 3.82 13.10 46.13
C THR A 10 4.78 12.57 45.06
N LEU A 11 6.08 12.64 45.32
CA LEU A 11 7.09 12.09 44.40
C LEU A 11 6.90 10.59 44.16
N ILE A 12 6.42 9.86 45.17
CA ILE A 12 6.16 8.42 45.07
C ILE A 12 4.96 8.12 44.16
N GLU A 13 3.91 8.94 44.20
CA GLU A 13 2.77 8.82 43.27
C GLU A 13 3.21 9.06 41.83
N LEU A 14 4.09 10.03 41.59
CA LEU A 14 4.60 10.27 40.25
C LEU A 14 5.51 9.11 39.78
N LEU A 15 6.33 8.57 40.69
CA LEU A 15 7.24 7.46 40.40
C LEU A 15 6.49 6.17 40.03
N VAL A 16 5.41 5.82 40.74
CA VAL A 16 4.63 4.62 40.40
C VAL A 16 3.92 4.76 39.05
N VAL A 17 3.46 5.96 38.70
CA VAL A 17 2.78 6.22 37.42
C VAL A 17 3.73 6.03 36.25
N ILE A 18 4.95 6.60 36.30
CA ILE A 18 5.92 6.41 35.22
C ILE A 18 6.39 4.95 35.11
N ALA A 19 6.42 4.22 36.23
CA ALA A 19 6.75 2.78 36.23
C ALA A 19 5.67 1.97 35.49
N ILE A 20 4.39 2.24 35.75
CA ILE A 20 3.27 1.57 35.07
C ILE A 20 3.25 1.94 33.57
N ILE A 21 3.41 3.22 33.23
CA ILE A 21 3.48 3.68 31.83
C ILE A 21 4.65 3.01 31.10
N GLY A 22 5.80 2.85 31.77
CA GLY A 22 6.97 2.17 31.20
C GLY A 22 6.70 0.71 30.85
N ILE A 23 6.01 -0.04 31.73
CA ILE A 23 5.63 -1.44 31.48
C ILE A 23 4.68 -1.51 30.28
N LEU A 24 3.62 -0.69 30.25
CA LEU A 24 2.65 -0.69 29.16
C LEU A 24 3.28 -0.28 27.81
N ALA A 25 4.16 0.72 27.81
CA ALA A 25 4.85 1.18 26.62
C ALA A 25 5.73 0.08 25.99
N SER A 26 6.42 -0.71 26.83
CA SER A 26 7.31 -1.78 26.34
C SER A 26 6.59 -2.84 25.49
N ILE A 27 5.36 -3.19 25.87
CA ILE A 27 4.55 -4.21 25.17
C ILE A 27 4.06 -3.66 23.81
N VAL A 28 3.59 -2.41 23.80
CA VAL A 28 3.06 -1.78 22.59
C VAL A 28 4.15 -1.62 21.52
N LEU A 29 5.39 -1.27 21.92
CA LEU A 29 6.49 -1.03 21.00
C LEU A 29 6.84 -2.24 20.13
N VAL A 30 6.67 -3.47 20.62
CA VAL A 30 7.00 -4.68 19.84
C VAL A 30 6.02 -4.93 18.70
N SER A 31 4.75 -4.55 18.85
CA SER A 31 3.68 -4.84 17.88
C SER A 31 3.43 -3.70 16.87
N PHE A 32 3.79 -2.47 17.25
CA PHE A 32 3.48 -1.27 16.48
C PHE A 32 4.04 -1.24 15.04
N PRO A 33 5.29 -1.66 14.76
CA PRO A 33 5.83 -1.63 13.39
C PRO A 33 5.04 -2.50 12.40
N GLY A 34 4.53 -3.66 12.84
CA GLY A 34 3.73 -4.55 12.01
C GLY A 34 2.36 -3.94 11.65
N ALA A 35 1.71 -3.29 12.61
CA ALA A 35 0.46 -2.58 12.39
C ALA A 35 0.63 -1.41 11.40
N GLN A 36 1.71 -0.63 11.53
CA GLN A 36 2.01 0.45 10.58
C GLN A 36 2.21 -0.07 9.15
N LYS A 37 2.94 -1.17 8.96
CA LYS A 37 3.13 -1.78 7.63
C LYS A 37 1.82 -2.24 7.01
N LYS A 38 0.96 -2.92 7.79
CA LYS A 38 -0.39 -3.32 7.32
C LYS A 38 -1.25 -2.12 6.92
N ALA A 39 -1.17 -1.02 7.67
CA ALA A 39 -1.90 0.21 7.32
C ALA A 39 -1.40 0.84 6.01
N LYS A 40 -0.07 0.85 5.78
CA LYS A 40 0.53 1.28 4.51
C LYS A 40 0.09 0.40 3.35
N ASP A 41 0.13 -0.92 3.55
CA ASP A 41 -0.32 -1.89 2.55
C ASP A 41 -1.79 -1.69 2.17
N SER A 42 -2.66 -1.36 3.13
CA SER A 42 -4.05 -1.02 2.84
C SER A 42 -4.21 0.21 1.95
N ARG A 43 -3.34 1.21 2.08
CA ARG A 43 -3.32 2.39 1.20
C ARG A 43 -2.86 2.02 -0.20
N VAL A 44 -1.80 1.21 -0.31
CA VAL A 44 -1.31 0.68 -1.59
C VAL A 44 -2.41 -0.11 -2.31
N ILE A 45 -3.10 -1.01 -1.60
CA ILE A 45 -4.20 -1.81 -2.15
C ILE A 45 -5.33 -0.90 -2.66
N GLY A 46 -5.74 0.09 -1.86
CA GLY A 46 -6.76 1.06 -2.25
C GLY A 46 -6.37 1.85 -3.50
N ALA A 47 -5.13 2.33 -3.56
CA ALA A 47 -4.63 3.08 -4.71
C ALA A 47 -4.53 2.21 -5.98
N VAL A 48 -4.05 0.97 -5.89
CA VAL A 48 -4.03 0.04 -7.04
C VAL A 48 -5.44 -0.33 -7.48
N ALA A 49 -6.40 -0.46 -6.56
CA ALA A 49 -7.81 -0.66 -6.91
C ALA A 49 -8.42 0.54 -7.65
N GLN A 50 -8.04 1.77 -7.30
CA GLN A 50 -8.41 2.97 -8.06
C GLN A 50 -7.79 2.97 -9.46
N ALA A 51 -6.54 2.49 -9.60
CA ALA A 51 -5.89 2.37 -10.91
C ALA A 51 -6.68 1.44 -11.85
N ARG A 52 -7.35 0.41 -11.31
CA ARG A 52 -8.27 -0.44 -12.07
C ARG A 52 -9.47 0.32 -12.62
N THR A 53 -10.01 1.26 -11.86
CA THR A 53 -11.09 2.12 -12.33
C THR A 53 -10.60 3.00 -13.49
N VAL A 54 -9.38 3.54 -13.39
CA VAL A 54 -8.75 4.29 -14.49
C VAL A 54 -8.57 3.41 -15.72
N MET A 55 -8.09 2.17 -15.58
CA MET A 55 -7.98 1.24 -16.70
C MET A 55 -9.35 1.01 -17.38
N THR A 56 -10.42 0.77 -16.61
CA THR A 56 -11.75 0.60 -17.21
C THR A 56 -12.24 1.84 -17.95
N TYR A 57 -11.94 3.03 -17.44
CA TYR A 57 -12.28 4.29 -18.09
C TYR A 57 -11.51 4.48 -19.41
N MET A 58 -10.19 4.22 -19.40
CA MET A 58 -9.34 4.34 -20.59
C MET A 58 -9.77 3.36 -21.68
N GLN A 59 -10.08 2.11 -21.31
CA GLN A 59 -10.57 1.12 -22.27
C GLN A 59 -11.89 1.53 -22.91
N ALA A 60 -12.76 2.24 -22.17
CA ALA A 60 -14.06 2.69 -22.67
C ALA A 60 -13.97 3.93 -23.57
N ASN A 61 -13.08 4.89 -23.27
CA ASN A 61 -12.99 6.16 -23.99
C ASN A 61 -11.93 6.18 -25.08
N ASP A 62 -10.72 5.69 -24.77
CA ASP A 62 -9.57 5.74 -25.67
C ASP A 62 -9.43 4.43 -26.45
N GLY A 63 -10.04 3.36 -25.95
CA GLY A 63 -9.92 2.04 -26.54
C GLY A 63 -8.53 1.42 -26.36
N ASP A 64 -7.64 2.03 -25.57
CA ASP A 64 -6.28 1.54 -25.31
C ASP A 64 -5.77 1.88 -23.89
N PHE A 65 -4.52 1.51 -23.59
CA PHE A 65 -3.83 1.83 -22.34
C PHE A 65 -2.55 2.65 -22.54
N THR A 66 -2.38 3.32 -23.68
CA THR A 66 -1.13 3.99 -24.05
C THR A 66 -0.73 5.01 -22.98
N ASN A 67 -1.71 5.79 -22.49
CA ASN A 67 -1.52 6.79 -21.45
C ASN A 67 -1.56 6.25 -20.01
N PHE A 68 -1.72 4.94 -19.78
CA PHE A 68 -1.77 4.38 -18.43
C PHE A 68 -0.37 4.33 -17.82
N SER A 69 0.13 5.44 -17.28
CA SER A 69 1.51 5.59 -16.79
C SER A 69 1.54 6.46 -15.54
N CYS A 70 2.52 6.25 -14.66
CA CYS A 70 2.75 7.16 -13.53
C CYS A 70 3.17 8.58 -13.94
N THR A 71 3.51 8.79 -15.21
CA THR A 71 3.80 10.11 -15.78
C THR A 71 2.56 10.80 -16.33
N ALA A 72 1.43 10.10 -16.45
CA ALA A 72 0.19 10.70 -16.92
C ALA A 72 -0.48 11.51 -15.80
N THR A 73 -1.05 12.66 -16.16
CA THR A 73 -1.69 13.59 -15.21
C THR A 73 -2.73 12.91 -14.33
N ASP A 74 -3.50 11.99 -14.90
CA ASP A 74 -4.59 11.31 -14.18
C ASP A 74 -4.10 10.26 -13.18
N MET A 75 -2.83 9.85 -13.27
CA MET A 75 -2.24 8.76 -12.49
C MET A 75 -1.08 9.18 -11.59
N VAL A 76 -0.54 10.39 -11.77
CA VAL A 76 0.67 10.85 -11.06
C VAL A 76 0.51 10.85 -9.54
N ASN A 77 -0.64 11.33 -9.05
CA ASN A 77 -0.92 11.37 -7.60
C ASN A 77 -1.08 9.97 -7.02
N LEU A 78 -1.74 9.08 -7.78
CA LEU A 78 -1.98 7.71 -7.38
C LEU A 78 -0.67 6.91 -7.27
N CYS A 79 0.20 7.06 -8.27
CA CYS A 79 1.51 6.46 -8.25
C CYS A 79 2.40 7.03 -7.14
N ALA A 80 2.34 8.33 -6.88
CA ALA A 80 3.06 8.96 -5.77
C ALA A 80 2.57 8.43 -4.41
N GLU A 81 1.27 8.23 -4.24
CA GLU A 81 0.70 7.63 -3.02
C GLU A 81 1.19 6.20 -2.82
N VAL A 82 1.17 5.37 -3.88
CA VAL A 82 1.71 4.00 -3.80
C VAL A 82 3.19 4.02 -3.44
N ALA A 83 4.00 4.85 -4.10
CA ALA A 83 5.42 4.95 -3.83
C ALA A 83 5.73 5.37 -2.38
N ALA A 84 4.95 6.30 -1.83
CA ALA A 84 5.13 6.75 -0.43
C ALA A 84 4.80 5.65 0.61
N ASN A 85 3.97 4.66 0.24
CA ASN A 85 3.49 3.63 1.17
C ASN A 85 4.14 2.26 0.95
N ASN A 86 4.69 1.98 -0.24
CA ASN A 86 5.33 0.71 -0.56
C ASN A 86 6.84 0.65 -0.22
N GLY A 87 7.35 1.67 0.48
CA GLY A 87 8.79 1.79 0.78
C GLY A 87 9.60 2.41 -0.35
N ASN A 88 8.99 3.26 -1.18
CA ASN A 88 9.59 3.93 -2.33
C ASN A 88 10.16 2.95 -3.37
N VAL A 89 9.49 1.81 -3.53
CA VAL A 89 9.83 0.81 -4.54
C VAL A 89 9.14 1.19 -5.85
N ALA A 90 9.84 1.05 -6.98
CA ALA A 90 9.25 1.31 -8.29
C ALA A 90 8.01 0.43 -8.52
N LEU A 91 6.90 1.06 -8.94
CA LEU A 91 5.71 0.33 -9.37
C LEU A 91 6.00 -0.41 -10.67
N SER A 92 5.37 -1.57 -10.85
CA SER A 92 5.32 -2.25 -12.13
C SER A 92 4.02 -1.89 -12.83
N ILE A 93 4.12 -1.27 -13.99
CA ILE A 93 3.00 -1.09 -14.92
C ILE A 93 3.39 -1.79 -16.20
N VAL A 94 2.57 -2.72 -16.65
CA VAL A 94 2.77 -3.43 -17.91
C VAL A 94 1.55 -3.23 -18.78
N LYS A 95 1.81 -2.96 -20.07
CA LYS A 95 0.82 -2.86 -21.13
C LYS A 95 1.21 -3.83 -22.22
N VAL A 96 0.25 -4.56 -22.76
CA VAL A 96 0.48 -5.47 -23.89
C VAL A 96 -0.59 -5.26 -24.94
N GLY A 97 -0.16 -5.21 -26.20
CA GLY A 97 -1.04 -4.98 -27.35
C GLY A 97 -1.41 -3.50 -27.55
N SER A 98 -2.29 -3.26 -28.52
CA SER A 98 -2.82 -1.95 -28.87
C SER A 98 -4.30 -2.05 -29.28
N GLY A 99 -5.04 -0.95 -29.14
CA GLY A 99 -6.47 -0.91 -29.42
C GLY A 99 -7.31 -1.77 -28.47
N ALA A 100 -8.54 -2.10 -28.88
CA ALA A 100 -9.57 -2.66 -28.00
C ALA A 100 -9.23 -4.02 -27.33
N SER A 101 -8.22 -4.72 -27.83
CA SER A 101 -7.71 -5.98 -27.27
C SER A 101 -6.47 -5.79 -26.38
N ALA A 102 -6.06 -4.54 -26.14
CA ALA A 102 -4.94 -4.25 -25.27
C ALA A 102 -5.24 -4.73 -23.83
N THR A 103 -4.18 -4.96 -23.08
CA THR A 103 -4.25 -5.38 -21.68
C THR A 103 -3.28 -4.56 -20.86
N ALA A 104 -3.64 -4.29 -19.61
CA ALA A 104 -2.77 -3.60 -18.68
C ALA A 104 -2.89 -4.20 -17.27
N CYS A 105 -1.77 -4.30 -16.56
CA CYS A 105 -1.76 -4.50 -15.10
C CYS A 105 -0.89 -3.43 -14.46
N MET A 106 -1.29 -3.06 -13.25
CA MET A 106 -0.45 -2.37 -12.29
C MET A 106 -0.20 -3.30 -11.11
N SER A 107 1.05 -3.40 -10.65
CA SER A 107 1.39 -4.04 -9.39
C SER A 107 2.35 -3.23 -8.54
N ALA A 108 2.17 -3.37 -7.24
CA ALA A 108 2.96 -2.70 -6.22
C ALA A 108 3.37 -3.67 -5.12
N THR A 109 4.59 -3.49 -4.62
CA THR A 109 5.12 -4.26 -3.49
C THR A 109 4.37 -3.92 -2.20
N LEU A 110 4.11 -4.94 -1.39
CA LEU A 110 3.58 -4.82 -0.04
C LEU A 110 4.73 -4.95 0.96
N THR A 111 4.67 -4.17 2.04
CA THR A 111 5.75 -4.03 3.01
C THR A 111 5.56 -4.89 4.25
N ALA A 112 4.33 -5.38 4.50
CA ALA A 112 4.06 -6.25 5.65
C ALA A 112 4.62 -7.67 5.47
N VAL A 113 4.72 -8.16 4.23
CA VAL A 113 5.23 -9.49 3.89
C VAL A 113 6.27 -9.37 2.78
N THR A 114 7.43 -9.98 2.96
CA THR A 114 8.51 -9.96 1.96
C THR A 114 8.08 -10.66 0.68
N ASN A 115 8.42 -10.10 -0.48
CA ASN A 115 8.09 -10.62 -1.81
C ASN A 115 6.58 -10.76 -2.09
N GLN A 116 5.74 -10.05 -1.33
CA GLN A 116 4.31 -9.96 -1.62
C GLN A 116 4.02 -8.70 -2.44
N PHE A 117 3.13 -8.85 -3.41
CA PHE A 117 2.67 -7.78 -4.29
C PHE A 117 1.16 -7.78 -4.33
N TYR A 118 0.58 -6.62 -4.66
CA TYR A 118 -0.81 -6.52 -5.07
C TYR A 118 -0.85 -6.12 -6.54
N CYS A 119 -1.48 -6.93 -7.41
CA CYS A 119 -1.73 -6.58 -8.82
C CYS A 119 -3.22 -6.29 -9.00
N ALA A 120 -3.55 -5.40 -9.93
CA ALA A 120 -4.87 -5.27 -10.50
C ALA A 120 -4.74 -5.05 -12.01
N ASP A 121 -5.53 -5.78 -12.80
CA ASP A 121 -5.48 -5.74 -14.27
C ASP A 121 -6.80 -5.31 -14.94
N SER A 122 -6.71 -5.04 -16.23
CA SER A 122 -7.82 -4.65 -17.09
C SER A 122 -8.84 -5.76 -17.34
N SER A 123 -8.47 -7.03 -17.14
CA SER A 123 -9.39 -8.18 -17.23
C SER A 123 -10.30 -8.31 -16.00
N GLY A 124 -10.03 -7.51 -14.97
CA GLY A 124 -10.81 -7.45 -13.76
C GLY A 124 -10.27 -8.29 -12.61
N LYS A 125 -9.12 -8.94 -12.78
CA LYS A 125 -8.46 -9.65 -11.69
C LYS A 125 -7.70 -8.66 -10.83
N ALA A 126 -7.79 -8.83 -9.53
CA ALA A 126 -6.98 -8.12 -8.56
C ALA A 126 -6.73 -9.02 -7.35
N GLY A 127 -5.60 -8.84 -6.69
CA GLY A 127 -5.29 -9.61 -5.49
C GLY A 127 -3.81 -9.62 -5.14
N ARG A 128 -3.53 -10.24 -4.01
CA ARG A 128 -2.18 -10.47 -3.51
C ARG A 128 -1.55 -11.64 -4.24
N THR A 129 -0.31 -11.46 -4.69
CA THR A 129 0.51 -12.52 -5.29
C THR A 129 1.90 -12.51 -4.68
N MET A 130 2.55 -13.67 -4.67
CA MET A 130 3.94 -13.81 -4.29
C MET A 130 4.77 -13.86 -5.57
N GLY A 131 5.78 -13.02 -5.66
CA GLY A 131 6.68 -13.04 -6.81
C GLY A 131 7.88 -13.96 -6.61
N ALA A 132 8.34 -14.59 -7.69
CA ALA A 132 9.64 -15.27 -7.77
C ALA A 132 10.56 -14.51 -8.75
N GLY A 133 11.65 -13.91 -8.25
CA GLY A 133 12.72 -13.27 -9.06
C GLY A 133 12.43 -11.86 -9.59
N THR A 134 13.48 -11.06 -9.83
CA THR A 134 13.41 -9.61 -10.12
C THR A 134 13.21 -9.23 -11.61
N PRO A 135 12.41 -8.18 -11.92
CA PRO A 135 11.45 -7.56 -11.01
C PRO A 135 10.31 -8.56 -10.81
N ALA A 136 10.03 -8.87 -9.55
CA ALA A 136 8.98 -9.79 -9.13
C ALA A 136 7.64 -9.10 -9.37
N ALA A 137 7.24 -9.01 -10.63
CA ALA A 137 6.11 -8.23 -11.06
C ALA A 137 4.85 -9.07 -10.84
N GLY A 138 3.90 -8.53 -10.08
CA GLY A 138 2.55 -9.08 -10.11
C GLY A 138 1.97 -9.06 -11.52
N CYS A 139 2.50 -8.21 -12.42
CA CYS A 139 2.12 -8.09 -13.82
C CYS A 139 2.96 -8.97 -14.75
N SER A 140 2.32 -9.68 -15.67
CA SER A 140 3.01 -10.41 -16.75
C SER A 140 3.53 -9.45 -17.81
N ALA A 141 4.84 -9.50 -18.10
CA ALA A 141 5.43 -8.82 -19.26
C ALA A 141 4.84 -9.30 -20.60
N THR A 142 4.34 -10.54 -20.67
CA THR A 142 3.85 -11.16 -21.91
C THR A 142 2.37 -10.94 -22.11
N THR A 143 1.55 -11.03 -21.06
CA THR A 143 0.09 -10.92 -21.17
C THR A 143 -0.46 -9.58 -20.70
N GLY A 144 0.31 -8.76 -19.99
CA GLY A 144 -0.20 -7.53 -19.39
C GLY A 144 -1.24 -7.77 -18.29
N LEU A 145 -1.34 -8.99 -17.76
CA LEU A 145 -2.32 -9.37 -16.74
C LEU A 145 -1.65 -9.76 -15.42
N CYS A 146 -2.43 -9.86 -14.35
CA CYS A 146 -1.96 -10.37 -13.07
C CYS A 146 -1.42 -11.81 -13.20
N GLN A 147 -0.30 -12.11 -12.56
CA GLN A 147 0.33 -13.43 -12.52
C GLN A 147 0.27 -14.07 -11.13
N GLY A 148 0.32 -15.41 -11.12
CA GLY A 148 0.27 -16.23 -9.93
C GLY A 148 -1.15 -16.52 -9.44
N THR A 149 -1.25 -17.26 -8.35
CA THR A 149 -2.52 -17.48 -7.63
C THR A 149 -2.80 -16.24 -6.79
N LEU A 150 -3.83 -15.49 -7.17
CA LEU A 150 -4.26 -14.32 -6.43
C LEU A 150 -5.02 -14.75 -5.18
N SER A 151 -4.67 -14.16 -4.05
CA SER A 151 -5.42 -14.24 -2.79
C SER A 151 -6.04 -12.88 -2.49
N ASP A 152 -7.23 -12.86 -1.89
CA ASP A 152 -7.90 -11.63 -1.46
C ASP A 152 -7.09 -10.85 -0.41
#